data_AF-A0A5B0RFR0-F1
#
_entry.id   AF-A0A5B0RFR0-F1
#
_cell.length_a   1.000
_cell.length_b   1.000
_cell.length_c   1.000
_cell.angle_alpha   90.00
_cell.angle_beta   90.00
_cell.angle_gamma   90.00
#
_symmetry.space_group_name_H-M   'P 1'
#
loop_
_entity.id
_entity.type
_entity.pdbx_description
1 polymer ?
#
loop_
_entity_poly.entity_id
_entity_poly.type
_entity_poly.pdbx_seq_one_letter_code
_entity_poly.pdbx_strand_id
1 'polypeptide(L)'
;MNVLSKEKLPQYSYHHPSPTAIKSRTITNRVLPSIILFSVLLSLPIFLFFHYTWNHSSSIQPSTSHPSFAHNPASSSSSENFRHPHDHTSAEEHELPKLGDMIPSKDTLKGGTIMPKMANATAKAELGRATWKFMHTMTARFPEKPTADEREALKAFIYLFSRLYPCGDCARHFQELLKQYPPQTSSRNVASLHLCSLHNLVNERLGKPEYNCTSLLENYDCGCGHDEKEALKKLKKPNESFLDNLSLMTPAF
;
A
#
# COMPACT_ATOMS: atom_id res chain seq x y z
N MET A 1 19.17 -31.26 23.67
CA MET A 1 20.01 -31.47 22.47
C MET A 1 19.58 -30.47 21.41
N ASN A 2 20.52 -29.80 20.73
CA ASN A 2 20.18 -28.82 19.68
C ASN A 2 19.91 -29.51 18.34
N VAL A 3 18.85 -29.09 17.64
CA VAL A 3 18.75 -29.21 16.18
C VAL A 3 18.29 -27.86 15.64
N LEU A 4 19.24 -27.06 15.15
CA LEU A 4 18.97 -25.76 14.57
C LEU A 4 18.54 -25.95 13.10
N SER A 5 17.24 -25.84 12.81
CA SER A 5 16.73 -25.93 11.45
C SER A 5 17.15 -24.71 10.63
N LYS A 6 18.21 -24.84 9.83
CA LYS A 6 18.64 -23.79 8.88
C LYS A 6 17.54 -23.55 7.85
N GLU A 7 16.90 -22.39 7.89
CA GLU A 7 16.05 -21.91 6.80
C GLU A 7 16.92 -21.75 5.54
N LYS A 8 16.65 -22.58 4.52
CA LYS A 8 17.39 -22.56 3.26
C LYS A 8 16.70 -21.59 2.30
N LEU A 9 17.28 -20.40 2.13
CA LEU A 9 16.82 -19.39 1.17
C LEU A 9 16.59 -20.03 -0.22
N PRO A 10 15.42 -19.83 -0.85
CA PRO A 10 15.18 -20.33 -2.20
C PRO A 10 16.06 -19.59 -3.20
N GLN A 11 16.85 -20.34 -3.97
CA GLN A 11 17.61 -19.83 -5.11
C GLN A 11 16.64 -19.39 -6.21
N TYR A 12 16.48 -18.08 -6.41
CA TYR A 12 15.74 -17.53 -7.54
C TYR A 12 16.54 -17.75 -8.83
N SER A 13 16.05 -18.63 -9.71
CA SER A 13 16.62 -18.83 -11.04
C SER A 13 16.27 -17.65 -11.95
N TYR A 14 17.20 -16.71 -12.08
CA TYR A 14 17.07 -15.59 -13.01
C TYR A 14 17.17 -16.05 -14.47
N HIS A 15 16.03 -16.34 -15.09
CA HIS A 15 15.95 -16.41 -16.54
C HIS A 15 16.06 -15.00 -17.14
N HIS A 16 17.27 -14.61 -17.53
CA HIS A 16 17.47 -13.43 -18.37
C HIS A 16 16.81 -13.63 -19.75
N PRO A 17 15.84 -12.80 -20.15
CA PRO A 17 15.37 -12.79 -21.53
C PRO A 17 16.45 -12.17 -22.44
N SER A 18 16.72 -12.78 -23.59
CA SER A 18 17.68 -12.25 -24.56
C SER A 18 17.24 -10.88 -25.11
N PRO A 19 18.17 -9.94 -25.36
CA PRO A 19 17.84 -8.59 -25.79
C PRO A 19 17.33 -8.56 -27.23
N THR A 20 16.00 -8.55 -27.43
CA THR A 20 15.40 -8.25 -28.72
C THR A 20 15.52 -6.75 -29.02
N ALA A 21 16.00 -6.42 -30.22
CA ALA A 21 16.41 -5.05 -30.53
C ALA A 21 15.21 -4.08 -30.62
N ILE A 22 15.13 -3.14 -29.66
CA ILE A 22 14.16 -2.05 -29.69
C ILE A 22 14.52 -1.09 -30.84
N LYS A 23 13.78 -1.17 -31.95
CA LYS A 23 13.86 -0.19 -33.05
C LYS A 23 13.30 1.16 -32.59
N SER A 24 14.17 2.01 -32.05
CA SER A 24 13.87 3.42 -31.84
C SER A 24 13.46 4.07 -33.16
N ARG A 25 12.24 4.60 -33.25
CA ARG A 25 11.76 5.37 -34.41
C ARG A 25 12.22 6.81 -34.24
N THR A 26 13.36 7.15 -34.84
CA THR A 26 13.84 8.53 -34.93
C THR A 26 12.81 9.39 -35.69
N ILE A 27 12.10 10.27 -34.97
CA ILE A 27 11.21 11.26 -35.60
C ILE A 27 12.10 12.23 -36.36
N THR A 28 11.93 12.33 -37.69
CA THR A 28 12.77 13.18 -38.51
C THR A 28 12.33 14.65 -38.39
N ASN A 29 13.29 15.58 -38.42
CA ASN A 29 13.05 17.02 -38.24
C ASN A 29 12.07 17.64 -39.26
N ARG A 30 11.71 16.93 -40.34
CA ARG A 30 10.66 17.33 -41.30
C ARG A 30 9.24 17.24 -40.74
N VAL A 31 8.97 16.38 -39.75
CA VAL A 31 7.62 16.17 -39.20
C VAL A 31 7.33 17.07 -38.00
N LEU A 32 8.38 17.51 -37.31
CA LEU A 32 8.31 18.36 -36.12
C LEU A 32 7.47 19.65 -36.28
N PRO A 33 7.63 20.47 -37.34
CA PRO A 33 6.81 21.70 -37.49
C PRO A 33 5.31 21.39 -37.67
N SER A 34 4.95 20.29 -38.35
CA SER A 34 3.55 19.87 -38.52
C SER A 34 2.93 19.42 -37.20
N ILE A 35 3.69 18.70 -36.35
CA ILE A 35 3.24 18.28 -35.02
C ILE A 35 3.02 19.51 -34.11
N ILE A 36 3.94 20.48 -34.15
CA ILE A 36 3.80 21.74 -33.39
C ILE A 36 2.56 22.51 -33.84
N LEU A 37 2.35 22.66 -35.16
CA LEU A 37 1.19 23.36 -35.71
C LEU A 37 -0.14 22.72 -35.28
N PHE A 38 -0.26 21.38 -35.36
CA PHE A 38 -1.45 20.66 -34.88
C PHE A 38 -1.66 20.82 -33.36
N SER A 39 -0.59 20.78 -32.57
CA SER A 39 -0.65 20.95 -31.11
C SER A 39 -1.15 22.35 -30.71
N VAL A 40 -0.70 23.40 -31.41
CA VAL A 40 -1.17 24.78 -31.19
C VAL A 40 -2.63 24.95 -31.63
N LEU A 41 -3.00 24.44 -32.81
CA LEU A 41 -4.38 24.52 -33.32
C LEU A 41 -5.41 23.81 -32.43
N LEU A 42 -5.01 22.71 -31.76
CA LEU A 42 -5.88 21.99 -30.82
C LEU A 42 -5.93 22.65 -29.43
N SER A 43 -4.83 23.22 -28.94
CA SER A 43 -4.77 23.79 -27.58
C SER A 43 -5.33 25.21 -27.49
N LEU A 44 -5.18 26.05 -28.52
CA LEU A 44 -5.65 27.44 -28.53
C LEU A 44 -7.17 27.60 -28.24
N PRO A 45 -8.10 26.89 -28.92
CA PRO A 45 -9.54 27.03 -28.64
C PRO A 45 -9.94 26.54 -27.25
N ILE A 46 -9.26 25.51 -26.73
CA ILE A 46 -9.49 24.99 -25.37
C ILE A 46 -9.07 26.04 -24.33
N PHE A 47 -7.89 26.63 -24.52
CA PHE A 47 -7.36 27.68 -23.63
C PHE A 47 -8.26 28.93 -23.65
N LEU A 48 -8.70 29.36 -24.83
CA LEU A 48 -9.63 30.49 -24.99
C LEU A 48 -11.00 30.21 -24.36
N PHE A 49 -11.53 28.98 -24.48
CA PHE A 49 -12.77 28.58 -23.81
C PHE A 49 -12.65 28.69 -22.29
N PHE A 50 -11.61 28.12 -21.69
CA PHE A 50 -11.41 28.21 -20.24
C PHE A 50 -11.23 29.66 -19.76
N HIS A 51 -10.40 30.46 -20.46
CA HIS A 51 -10.24 31.89 -20.14
C HIS A 51 -11.55 32.68 -20.26
N TYR A 52 -12.37 32.40 -21.27
CA TYR A 52 -13.69 33.02 -21.42
C TYR A 52 -14.61 32.63 -20.26
N THR A 53 -14.76 31.33 -19.97
CA THR A 53 -15.62 30.87 -18.87
C THR A 53 -15.18 31.40 -17.49
N TRP A 54 -13.87 31.54 -17.26
CA TRP A 54 -13.35 32.09 -16.00
C TRP A 54 -13.60 33.59 -15.90
N ASN A 55 -13.35 34.35 -16.98
CA ASN A 55 -13.52 35.81 -17.01
C ASN A 55 -14.97 36.27 -17.26
N HIS A 56 -15.91 35.34 -17.44
CA HIS A 56 -17.36 35.60 -17.49
C HIS A 56 -18.15 34.82 -16.42
N SER A 57 -17.48 34.24 -15.41
CA SER A 57 -18.14 33.64 -14.23
C SER A 57 -18.66 34.71 -13.25
N SER A 58 -19.43 35.68 -13.76
CA SER A 58 -20.05 36.76 -12.99
C SER A 58 -21.57 36.58 -12.95
N SER A 59 -22.12 36.53 -11.74
CA SER A 59 -23.56 36.46 -11.44
C SER A 59 -24.30 35.17 -11.83
N ILE A 60 -24.10 34.12 -11.01
CA ILE A 60 -25.20 33.22 -10.63
C ILE A 60 -25.30 33.27 -9.10
N GLN A 61 -26.31 33.96 -8.57
CA GLN A 61 -26.65 33.88 -7.15
C GLN A 61 -27.60 32.69 -6.89
N PRO A 62 -27.39 31.87 -5.85
CA PRO A 62 -28.37 30.90 -5.40
C PRO A 62 -29.49 31.59 -4.63
N SER A 63 -30.71 31.55 -5.16
CA SER A 63 -31.90 32.16 -4.54
C SER A 63 -32.48 31.29 -3.42
N THR A 64 -31.95 31.43 -2.21
CA THR A 64 -32.49 30.78 -1.01
C THR A 64 -33.73 31.51 -0.47
N SER A 65 -34.91 30.94 -0.68
CA SER A 65 -36.17 31.45 -0.12
C SER A 65 -36.41 30.93 1.31
N HIS A 66 -36.31 31.82 2.30
CA HIS A 66 -36.79 31.59 3.67
C HIS A 66 -37.97 32.51 4.00
N PRO A 67 -39.08 32.00 4.58
CA PRO A 67 -40.09 32.82 5.22
C PRO A 67 -39.67 33.19 6.66
N SER A 68 -39.87 34.45 7.05
CA SER A 68 -39.45 35.00 8.35
C SER A 68 -40.64 35.30 9.27
N PHE A 69 -40.71 34.67 10.45
CA PHE A 69 -41.55 35.05 11.60
C PHE A 69 -41.00 34.31 12.84
N ALA A 70 -40.80 34.90 14.02
CA ALA A 70 -40.66 36.31 14.41
C ALA A 70 -39.83 36.40 15.72
N HIS A 71 -39.40 37.61 16.12
CA HIS A 71 -38.67 37.82 17.37
C HIS A 71 -39.58 37.83 18.62
N ASN A 72 -39.04 37.35 19.74
CA ASN A 72 -39.22 37.99 21.05
C ASN A 72 -37.96 37.76 21.92
N PRO A 73 -37.63 38.64 22.89
CA PRO A 73 -36.27 38.73 23.43
C PRO A 73 -36.06 38.10 24.81
N ALA A 74 -34.78 37.73 25.04
CA ALA A 74 -34.07 37.70 26.32
C ALA A 74 -34.66 36.92 27.52
N SER A 75 -34.04 35.77 27.82
CA SER A 75 -33.73 35.41 29.21
C SER A 75 -32.36 34.72 29.30
N SER A 76 -31.77 34.82 30.50
CA SER A 76 -30.51 34.26 31.00
C SER A 76 -29.82 33.13 30.24
N SER A 77 -28.50 33.27 30.13
CA SER A 77 -27.53 32.21 29.79
C SER A 77 -27.71 30.92 30.61
N SER A 78 -27.76 29.78 29.92
CA SER A 78 -27.28 28.51 30.46
C SER A 78 -26.56 27.72 29.35
N SER A 79 -25.45 27.07 29.70
CA SER A 79 -24.67 26.26 28.79
C SER A 79 -25.27 24.85 28.73
N GLU A 80 -26.09 24.56 27.72
CA GLU A 80 -26.60 23.21 27.50
C GLU A 80 -25.47 22.26 27.09
N ASN A 81 -25.05 21.41 28.02
CA ASN A 81 -24.10 20.33 27.75
C ASN A 81 -24.71 19.32 26.78
N PHE A 82 -24.04 19.06 25.66
CA PHE A 82 -24.41 18.00 24.72
C PHE A 82 -24.33 16.64 25.43
N ARG A 83 -25.48 16.10 25.82
CA ARG A 83 -25.60 14.95 26.73
C ARG A 83 -25.59 13.64 25.94
N HIS A 84 -24.46 12.95 25.92
CA HIS A 84 -24.37 11.61 25.33
C HIS A 84 -25.34 10.64 26.03
N PRO A 85 -26.18 9.87 25.29
CA PRO A 85 -27.24 9.05 25.87
C PRO A 85 -26.73 7.66 26.32
N HIS A 86 -25.73 7.62 27.20
CA HIS A 86 -25.23 6.41 27.85
C HIS A 86 -24.93 6.65 29.33
N ASP A 87 -25.99 6.78 30.14
CA ASP A 87 -25.91 6.65 31.59
C ASP A 87 -27.21 6.00 32.13
N HIS A 88 -27.23 4.67 32.15
CA HIS A 88 -28.18 3.90 32.95
C HIS A 88 -27.48 2.68 33.57
N THR A 89 -27.30 2.77 34.87
CA THR A 89 -26.60 1.86 35.78
C THR A 89 -27.05 0.40 35.68
N SER A 90 -26.23 -0.44 35.04
CA SER A 90 -26.01 -1.82 35.49
C SER A 90 -24.62 -2.27 35.07
N ALA A 91 -23.80 -2.71 36.02
CA ALA A 91 -22.42 -3.11 35.79
C ALA A 91 -22.33 -4.58 35.37
N GLU A 92 -22.92 -4.93 34.22
CA GLU A 92 -22.44 -6.08 33.48
C GLU A 92 -21.15 -5.67 32.76
N GLU A 93 -20.02 -5.97 33.40
CA GLU A 93 -18.72 -5.97 32.75
C GLU A 93 -18.75 -7.05 31.66
N HIS A 94 -19.09 -6.62 30.44
CA HIS A 94 -19.09 -7.47 29.26
C HIS A 94 -17.64 -7.84 28.93
N GLU A 95 -17.12 -8.85 29.64
CA GLU A 95 -15.74 -9.33 29.59
C GLU A 95 -15.35 -9.51 28.11
N LEU A 96 -14.39 -8.70 27.64
CA LEU A 96 -13.88 -8.81 26.27
C LEU A 96 -13.44 -10.27 26.07
N PRO A 97 -13.90 -10.97 25.01
CA PRO A 97 -13.63 -12.39 24.82
C PRO A 97 -12.15 -12.67 25.00
N LYS A 98 -11.83 -13.63 25.88
CA LYS A 98 -10.48 -13.79 26.44
C LYS A 98 -9.48 -13.88 25.32
N LEU A 99 -8.35 -13.19 25.43
CA LEU A 99 -7.48 -12.93 24.28
C LEU A 99 -7.05 -14.22 23.54
N GLY A 100 -6.98 -15.36 24.23
CA GLY A 100 -6.75 -16.69 23.64
C GLY A 100 -7.88 -17.18 22.71
N ASP A 101 -9.13 -16.87 23.01
CA ASP A 101 -10.32 -17.24 22.21
C ASP A 101 -10.40 -16.44 20.89
N MET A 102 -9.73 -15.27 20.84
CA MET A 102 -9.61 -14.47 19.62
C MET A 102 -8.46 -14.92 18.69
N ILE A 103 -7.56 -15.81 19.13
CA ILE A 103 -6.41 -16.22 18.33
C ILE A 103 -6.89 -17.12 17.16
N PRO A 104 -6.65 -16.76 15.89
CA PRO A 104 -7.06 -17.58 14.75
C PRO A 104 -6.38 -18.96 14.79
N SER A 105 -7.18 -20.03 14.79
CA SER A 105 -6.64 -21.38 14.68
C SER A 105 -5.84 -21.58 13.39
N LYS A 106 -4.95 -22.56 13.37
CA LYS A 106 -4.16 -22.89 12.17
C LYS A 106 -5.05 -23.23 10.96
N ASP A 107 -6.26 -23.72 11.20
CA ASP A 107 -7.23 -24.04 10.15
C ASP A 107 -8.02 -22.78 9.71
N THR A 108 -8.27 -21.84 10.62
CA THR A 108 -8.75 -20.49 10.27
C THR A 108 -7.77 -19.74 9.35
N LEU A 109 -6.45 -19.91 9.55
CA LEU A 109 -5.43 -19.36 8.65
C LEU A 109 -5.32 -20.09 7.30
N LYS A 110 -5.54 -21.42 7.27
CA LYS A 110 -5.40 -22.26 6.06
C LYS A 110 -6.65 -22.36 5.19
N GLY A 111 -7.82 -21.99 5.70
CA GLY A 111 -9.08 -22.18 4.99
C GLY A 111 -9.16 -21.43 3.65
N GLY A 112 -10.09 -21.86 2.80
CA GLY A 112 -10.29 -21.26 1.48
C GLY A 112 -10.77 -19.81 1.51
N THR A 113 -10.68 -19.16 0.34
CA THR A 113 -11.30 -17.87 0.01
C THR A 113 -12.78 -17.83 0.41
N ILE A 114 -13.16 -16.79 1.13
CA ILE A 114 -14.54 -16.57 1.60
C ILE A 114 -15.32 -15.69 0.61
N MET A 115 -14.63 -14.77 -0.07
CA MET A 115 -15.27 -13.73 -0.88
C MET A 115 -15.72 -14.20 -2.27
N PRO A 116 -16.88 -13.70 -2.78
CA PRO A 116 -17.42 -14.06 -4.09
C PRO A 116 -16.62 -13.42 -5.24
N LYS A 117 -17.02 -13.75 -6.48
CA LYS A 117 -16.41 -13.17 -7.69
C LYS A 117 -16.79 -11.69 -7.86
N MET A 118 -15.81 -10.81 -7.82
CA MET A 118 -15.97 -9.39 -8.16
C MET A 118 -15.97 -9.21 -9.70
N ALA A 119 -17.15 -8.99 -10.27
CA ALA A 119 -17.34 -8.91 -11.73
C ALA A 119 -17.01 -7.52 -12.33
N ASN A 120 -17.25 -6.42 -11.61
CA ASN A 120 -16.95 -5.07 -12.11
C ASN A 120 -15.42 -4.85 -12.20
N ALA A 121 -14.92 -4.67 -13.41
CA ALA A 121 -13.49 -4.53 -13.69
C ALA A 121 -12.87 -3.23 -13.15
N THR A 122 -13.63 -2.12 -13.16
CA THR A 122 -13.18 -0.80 -12.68
C THR A 122 -13.01 -0.83 -11.16
N ALA A 123 -14.06 -1.26 -10.44
CA ALA A 123 -14.03 -1.40 -8.98
C ALA A 123 -12.95 -2.40 -8.52
N LYS A 124 -12.77 -3.50 -9.25
CA LYS A 124 -11.68 -4.47 -9.03
C LYS A 124 -10.29 -3.85 -9.19
N ALA A 125 -10.11 -2.96 -10.16
CA ALA A 125 -8.85 -2.26 -10.39
C ALA A 125 -8.61 -1.15 -9.35
N GLU A 126 -9.66 -0.47 -8.89
CA GLU A 126 -9.61 0.54 -7.83
C GLU A 126 -9.25 -0.07 -6.48
N LEU A 127 -9.97 -1.12 -6.07
CA LEU A 127 -9.64 -1.92 -4.89
C LEU A 127 -8.21 -2.42 -4.95
N GLY A 128 -7.77 -2.97 -6.09
CA GLY A 128 -6.40 -3.42 -6.28
C GLY A 128 -5.36 -2.31 -6.03
N ARG A 129 -5.55 -1.11 -6.58
CA ARG A 129 -4.64 0.03 -6.35
C ARG A 129 -4.61 0.45 -4.86
N ALA A 130 -5.78 0.57 -4.23
CA ALA A 130 -5.88 0.95 -2.82
C ALA A 130 -5.23 -0.10 -1.90
N THR A 131 -5.50 -1.38 -2.13
CA THR A 131 -4.95 -2.49 -1.35
C THR A 131 -3.45 -2.63 -1.52
N TRP A 132 -2.90 -2.52 -2.73
CA TRP A 132 -1.43 -2.54 -2.89
C TRP A 132 -0.77 -1.35 -2.20
N LYS A 133 -1.33 -0.13 -2.27
CA LYS A 133 -0.79 1.01 -1.51
C LYS A 133 -0.83 0.77 -0.01
N PHE A 134 -1.93 0.21 0.53
CA PHE A 134 -2.01 -0.18 1.94
C PHE A 134 -0.92 -1.21 2.30
N MET A 135 -0.81 -2.32 1.55
CA MET A 135 0.12 -3.41 1.91
C MET A 135 1.58 -2.98 1.82
N HIS A 136 1.98 -2.24 0.77
CA HIS A 136 3.36 -1.75 0.63
C HIS A 136 3.72 -0.69 1.67
N THR A 137 2.79 0.20 2.04
CA THR A 137 3.01 1.12 3.17
C THR A 137 3.09 0.35 4.50
N MET A 138 2.27 -0.68 4.72
CA MET A 138 2.34 -1.53 5.92
C MET A 138 3.70 -2.23 6.05
N THR A 139 4.21 -2.89 5.00
CA THR A 139 5.53 -3.55 5.06
C THR A 139 6.68 -2.55 5.18
N ALA A 140 6.56 -1.36 4.58
CA ALA A 140 7.55 -0.28 4.74
C ALA A 140 7.56 0.36 6.15
N ARG A 141 6.45 0.26 6.91
CA ARG A 141 6.38 0.67 8.33
C ARG A 141 6.90 -0.40 9.30
N PHE A 142 6.72 -1.69 8.99
CA PHE A 142 7.10 -2.84 9.81
C PHE A 142 8.55 -2.73 10.37
N PRO A 143 8.90 -3.31 11.53
CA PRO A 143 10.24 -3.14 12.12
C PRO A 143 11.37 -3.78 11.30
N GLU A 144 12.58 -3.21 11.35
CA GLU A 144 13.78 -3.86 10.80
C GLU A 144 14.28 -5.02 11.68
N LYS A 145 13.93 -5.02 12.98
CA LYS A 145 14.23 -6.09 13.93
C LYS A 145 12.96 -6.49 14.69
N PRO A 146 12.00 -7.16 14.02
CA PRO A 146 10.71 -7.49 14.60
C PRO A 146 10.83 -8.60 15.66
N THR A 147 10.02 -8.49 16.70
CA THR A 147 9.81 -9.52 17.71
C THR A 147 9.10 -10.75 17.14
N ALA A 148 9.12 -11.87 17.87
CA ALA A 148 8.43 -13.09 17.45
C ALA A 148 6.91 -12.89 17.28
N ASP A 149 6.30 -12.02 18.08
CA ASP A 149 4.89 -11.65 17.99
C ASP A 149 4.60 -10.87 16.69
N GLU A 150 5.29 -9.76 16.45
CA GLU A 150 5.13 -8.94 15.24
C GLU A 150 5.34 -9.76 13.95
N ARG A 151 6.28 -10.71 13.98
CA ARG A 151 6.54 -11.66 12.88
C ARG A 151 5.38 -12.59 12.58
N GLU A 152 4.69 -13.09 13.60
CA GLU A 152 3.53 -13.97 13.42
C GLU A 152 2.27 -13.16 13.14
N ALA A 153 2.11 -11.97 13.73
CA ALA A 153 1.01 -11.05 13.44
C ALA A 153 0.96 -10.65 11.95
N LEU A 154 2.09 -10.25 11.36
CA LEU A 154 2.17 -9.93 9.93
C LEU A 154 1.87 -11.16 9.05
N LYS A 155 2.35 -12.34 9.45
CA LYS A 155 2.13 -13.61 8.74
C LYS A 155 0.68 -14.06 8.79
N ALA A 156 0.05 -14.01 9.98
CA ALA A 156 -1.37 -14.28 10.17
C ALA A 156 -2.24 -13.28 9.40
N PHE A 157 -1.90 -11.98 9.43
CA PHE A 157 -2.57 -10.95 8.63
C PHE A 157 -2.56 -11.31 7.13
N ILE A 158 -1.41 -11.66 6.55
CA ILE A 158 -1.31 -11.99 5.12
C ILE A 158 -2.15 -13.22 4.76
N TYR A 159 -2.18 -14.25 5.62
CA TYR A 159 -3.06 -15.41 5.41
C TYR A 159 -4.54 -15.06 5.55
N LEU A 160 -4.96 -14.31 6.57
CA LEU A 160 -6.36 -13.86 6.73
C LEU A 160 -6.81 -12.96 5.56
N PHE A 161 -5.96 -12.03 5.15
CA PHE A 161 -6.16 -11.20 3.95
C PHE A 161 -6.40 -12.07 2.70
N SER A 162 -5.63 -13.15 2.51
CA SER A 162 -5.81 -14.07 1.38
C SER A 162 -7.18 -14.76 1.36
N ARG A 163 -7.87 -14.87 2.51
CA ARG A 163 -9.24 -15.40 2.62
C ARG A 163 -10.31 -14.33 2.42
N LEU A 164 -10.05 -13.12 2.92
CA LEU A 164 -11.02 -12.02 3.06
C LEU A 164 -10.94 -10.96 1.94
N TYR A 165 -9.98 -11.03 1.01
CA TYR A 165 -9.86 -10.03 -0.04
C TYR A 165 -11.10 -10.01 -0.97
N PRO A 166 -11.85 -8.88 -1.11
CA PRO A 166 -13.19 -8.85 -1.73
C PRO A 166 -13.30 -9.31 -3.20
N CYS A 167 -12.19 -9.49 -3.91
CA CYS A 167 -12.17 -10.14 -5.22
C CYS A 167 -11.83 -11.64 -5.06
N GLY A 168 -12.81 -12.53 -5.05
CA GLY A 168 -12.59 -13.98 -4.93
C GLY A 168 -11.73 -14.60 -6.04
N ASP A 169 -11.76 -14.04 -7.25
CA ASP A 169 -10.88 -14.41 -8.40
C ASP A 169 -9.46 -13.80 -8.33
N CYS A 170 -9.19 -13.02 -7.28
CA CYS A 170 -7.89 -12.50 -6.90
C CYS A 170 -7.38 -13.23 -5.64
N ALA A 171 -8.26 -13.40 -4.64
CA ALA A 171 -8.00 -14.10 -3.37
C ALA A 171 -7.50 -15.53 -3.61
N ARG A 172 -8.24 -16.35 -4.39
CA ARG A 172 -7.80 -17.71 -4.76
C ARG A 172 -6.42 -17.72 -5.40
N HIS A 173 -6.15 -16.80 -6.34
CA HIS A 173 -4.83 -16.70 -6.98
C HIS A 173 -3.73 -16.34 -5.98
N PHE A 174 -3.99 -15.43 -5.06
CA PHE A 174 -3.04 -15.07 -4.00
C PHE A 174 -2.81 -16.24 -3.03
N GLN A 175 -3.83 -17.05 -2.73
CA GLN A 175 -3.64 -18.30 -1.98
C GLN A 175 -2.73 -19.31 -2.70
N GLU A 176 -2.84 -19.45 -4.03
CA GLU A 176 -1.89 -20.30 -4.80
C GLU A 176 -0.46 -19.76 -4.82
N LEU A 177 -0.28 -18.43 -4.80
CA LEU A 177 1.05 -17.83 -4.61
C LEU A 177 1.61 -18.10 -3.21
N LEU A 178 0.81 -17.91 -2.15
CA LEU A 178 1.26 -18.12 -0.75
C LEU A 178 1.58 -19.57 -0.39
N LYS A 179 1.14 -20.57 -1.19
CA LYS A 179 1.59 -21.97 -1.07
C LYS A 179 3.04 -22.17 -1.53
N GLN A 180 3.46 -21.42 -2.54
CA GLN A 180 4.80 -21.51 -3.15
C GLN A 180 5.78 -20.53 -2.49
N TYR A 181 5.29 -19.35 -2.14
CA TYR A 181 6.04 -18.23 -1.59
C TYR A 181 5.39 -17.80 -0.26
N PRO A 182 5.61 -18.53 0.85
CA PRO A 182 5.01 -18.21 2.15
C PRO A 182 5.55 -16.88 2.71
N PRO A 183 4.77 -16.15 3.55
CA PRO A 183 5.12 -14.82 4.04
C PRO A 183 6.49 -14.73 4.72
N GLN A 184 7.39 -13.92 4.15
CA GLN A 184 8.71 -13.66 4.71
C GLN A 184 8.67 -12.43 5.62
N THR A 185 8.80 -12.63 6.95
CA THR A 185 8.58 -11.58 7.96
C THR A 185 9.82 -11.22 8.79
N SER A 186 11.03 -11.62 8.40
CA SER A 186 12.23 -11.45 9.23
C SER A 186 12.71 -9.99 9.39
N SER A 187 12.37 -9.08 8.47
CA SER A 187 12.55 -7.63 8.64
C SER A 187 11.66 -6.81 7.69
N ARG A 188 11.55 -5.50 7.93
CA ARG A 188 11.00 -4.46 7.02
C ARG A 188 11.43 -4.66 5.56
N ASN A 189 12.74 -4.78 5.32
CA ASN A 189 13.30 -4.97 3.98
C ASN A 189 12.83 -6.29 3.36
N VAL A 190 12.94 -7.40 4.10
CA VAL A 190 12.55 -8.72 3.61
C VAL A 190 11.05 -8.79 3.29
N ALA A 191 10.20 -8.28 4.19
CA ALA A 191 8.76 -8.27 4.01
C ALA A 191 8.33 -7.40 2.82
N SER A 192 8.95 -6.23 2.65
CA SER A 192 8.62 -5.30 1.55
C SER A 192 9.09 -5.84 0.19
N LEU A 193 10.31 -6.39 0.12
CA LEU A 193 10.83 -7.01 -1.11
C LEU A 193 10.00 -8.25 -1.49
N HIS A 194 9.67 -9.11 -0.53
CA HIS A 194 8.82 -10.28 -0.77
C HIS A 194 7.42 -9.90 -1.28
N LEU A 195 6.79 -8.88 -0.67
CA LEU A 195 5.51 -8.35 -1.16
C LEU A 195 5.62 -7.75 -2.58
N CYS A 196 6.75 -7.11 -2.90
CA CYS A 196 7.03 -6.60 -4.24
C CYS A 196 7.19 -7.72 -5.27
N SER A 197 7.91 -8.80 -4.95
CA SER A 197 7.99 -10.00 -5.80
C SER A 197 6.60 -10.63 -6.03
N LEU A 198 5.78 -10.76 -4.98
CA LEU A 198 4.39 -11.24 -5.12
C LEU A 198 3.53 -10.31 -6.00
N HIS A 199 3.72 -9.00 -5.90
CA HIS A 199 3.04 -8.03 -6.76
C HIS A 199 3.51 -8.15 -8.22
N ASN A 200 4.80 -8.41 -8.47
CA ASN A 200 5.32 -8.65 -9.83
C ASN A 200 4.78 -9.94 -10.46
N LEU A 201 4.62 -11.03 -9.71
CA LEU A 201 3.94 -12.25 -10.19
C LEU A 201 2.46 -11.98 -10.55
N VAL A 202 1.80 -11.05 -9.85
CA VAL A 202 0.45 -10.58 -10.20
C VAL A 202 0.48 -9.65 -11.44
N ASN A 203 1.52 -8.84 -11.61
CA ASN A 203 1.72 -7.99 -12.80
C ASN A 203 1.94 -8.84 -14.06
N GLU A 204 2.83 -9.83 -14.00
CA GLU A 204 3.10 -10.79 -15.07
C GLU A 204 1.82 -11.48 -15.55
N ARG A 205 1.05 -12.09 -14.64
CA ARG A 205 -0.25 -12.72 -14.93
C ARG A 205 -1.26 -11.76 -15.57
N LEU A 206 -1.15 -10.45 -15.30
CA LEU A 206 -2.03 -9.41 -15.84
C LEU A 206 -1.45 -8.68 -17.06
N GLY A 207 -0.34 -9.15 -17.63
CA GLY A 207 0.33 -8.53 -18.78
C GLY A 207 0.85 -7.12 -18.51
N LYS A 208 1.26 -6.84 -17.26
CA LYS A 208 1.77 -5.54 -16.81
C LYS A 208 3.30 -5.54 -16.75
N PRO A 209 3.96 -4.38 -16.94
CA PRO A 209 5.39 -4.25 -16.73
C PRO A 209 5.82 -4.67 -15.32
N GLU A 210 7.02 -5.23 -15.21
CA GLU A 210 7.65 -5.47 -13.92
C GLU A 210 7.96 -4.15 -13.20
N TYR A 211 7.74 -4.09 -11.89
CA TYR A 211 8.14 -2.97 -11.05
C TYR A 211 9.52 -3.24 -10.41
N ASN A 212 10.47 -2.31 -10.53
CA ASN A 212 11.79 -2.48 -9.93
C ASN A 212 11.73 -2.35 -8.39
N CYS A 213 11.80 -3.49 -7.70
CA CYS A 213 11.75 -3.58 -6.25
C CYS A 213 12.93 -2.90 -5.51
N THR A 214 14.05 -2.55 -6.16
CA THR A 214 15.13 -1.80 -5.48
C THR A 214 14.70 -0.36 -5.13
N SER A 215 13.81 0.22 -5.93
CA SER A 215 13.26 1.59 -5.75
C SER A 215 12.08 1.66 -4.76
N LEU A 216 11.70 0.53 -4.15
CA LEU A 216 10.45 0.40 -3.39
C LEU A 216 10.37 1.37 -2.20
N LEU A 217 11.44 1.50 -1.42
CA LEU A 217 11.50 2.37 -0.23
C LEU A 217 11.69 3.86 -0.55
N GLU A 218 11.88 4.21 -1.83
CA GLU A 218 12.00 5.59 -2.31
C GLU A 218 10.65 6.07 -2.86
N ASN A 219 9.98 5.21 -3.64
CA ASN A 219 8.69 5.51 -4.27
C ASN A 219 7.48 5.33 -3.34
N TYR A 220 7.55 4.40 -2.38
CA TYR A 220 6.56 4.30 -1.31
C TYR A 220 7.02 5.12 -0.11
N ASP A 221 6.66 6.40 -0.08
CA ASP A 221 6.74 7.14 1.19
C ASP A 221 5.89 6.38 2.23
N CYS A 222 6.58 6.01 3.31
CA CYS A 222 6.01 5.38 4.47
C CYS A 222 5.17 6.36 5.31
N GLY A 223 5.29 7.67 5.07
CA GLY A 223 4.76 8.69 5.97
C GLY A 223 5.57 8.80 7.28
N CYS A 224 6.78 8.22 7.31
CA CYS A 224 7.67 8.32 8.46
C CYS A 224 8.06 9.78 8.72
N GLY A 225 8.15 10.15 10.00
CA GLY A 225 8.60 11.47 10.45
C GLY A 225 10.04 11.80 10.04
N HIS A 226 10.41 13.08 10.15
CA HIS A 226 11.76 13.55 9.85
C HIS A 226 12.81 12.91 10.76
N ASP A 227 12.46 12.73 12.03
CA ASP A 227 13.22 12.00 13.05
C ASP A 227 13.48 10.54 12.68
N GLU A 228 12.47 9.77 12.24
CA GLU A 228 12.66 8.40 11.78
C GLU A 228 13.48 8.36 10.48
N LYS A 229 13.25 9.30 9.56
CA LYS A 229 14.04 9.42 8.33
C LYS A 229 15.52 9.73 8.61
N GLU A 230 15.83 10.53 9.63
CA GLU A 230 17.21 10.74 10.11
C GLU A 230 17.78 9.54 10.86
N ALA A 231 16.99 8.81 11.65
CA ALA A 231 17.42 7.56 12.29
C ALA A 231 17.80 6.50 11.24
N LEU A 232 16.99 6.36 10.18
CA LEU A 232 17.28 5.47 9.05
C LEU A 232 18.52 5.91 8.25
N LYS A 233 18.76 7.22 8.07
CA LYS A 233 20.02 7.73 7.48
C LYS A 233 21.23 7.42 8.36
N LYS A 234 21.12 7.57 9.68
CA LYS A 234 22.19 7.22 10.65
C LYS A 234 22.52 5.73 10.60
N LEU A 235 21.51 4.85 10.50
CA LEU A 235 21.68 3.41 10.33
C LEU A 235 22.22 2.99 8.95
N LYS A 236 22.02 3.83 7.92
CA LYS A 236 22.56 3.62 6.56
C LYS A 236 23.98 4.16 6.36
N LYS A 237 24.53 4.96 7.28
CA LYS A 237 25.96 5.28 7.27
C LYS A 237 26.72 4.02 7.71
N PRO A 238 27.71 3.52 6.94
CA PRO A 238 28.61 2.51 7.46
C PRO A 238 29.40 3.11 8.64
N ASN A 239 29.56 2.34 9.72
CA ASN A 239 30.57 2.67 10.72
C ASN A 239 31.95 2.42 10.09
N GLU A 240 32.71 3.48 9.86
CA GLU A 240 34.17 3.41 9.74
C GLU A 240 34.70 2.84 11.06
N SER A 241 35.07 1.56 11.04
CA SER A 241 35.71 0.77 12.12
C SER A 241 35.57 -0.74 11.91
N PHE A 242 34.58 -1.22 11.11
CA PHE A 242 34.39 -2.67 10.92
C PHE A 242 35.49 -3.32 10.07
N LEU A 243 36.07 -2.60 9.12
CA LEU A 243 37.13 -3.15 8.24
C LEU A 243 38.51 -3.20 8.91
N ASP A 244 38.79 -2.34 9.89
CA ASP A 244 40.09 -2.30 10.59
C ASP A 244 40.28 -3.45 11.60
N ASN A 245 39.21 -4.19 11.93
CA ASN A 245 39.25 -5.33 12.86
C ASN A 245 39.08 -6.71 12.16
N LEU A 246 39.09 -6.77 10.82
CA LEU A 246 39.13 -8.05 10.12
C LEU A 246 40.58 -8.59 10.09
N SER A 247 41.05 -9.03 11.25
CA SER A 247 42.32 -9.74 11.38
C SER A 247 42.30 -11.01 10.52
N LEU A 248 43.44 -11.29 9.87
CA LEU A 248 43.58 -12.34 8.86
C LEU A 248 43.17 -13.73 9.37
N MET A 249 42.00 -14.20 8.96
CA MET A 249 41.67 -15.62 8.95
C MET A 249 41.69 -16.14 7.52
N THR A 250 42.49 -17.19 7.31
CA THR A 250 42.73 -17.85 6.03
C THR A 250 41.53 -18.66 5.55
N PRO A 251 41.40 -18.92 4.25
CA PRO A 251 40.32 -19.75 3.71
C PRO A 251 40.49 -21.21 4.13
N ALA A 252 39.39 -21.85 4.56
CA ALA A 252 39.33 -23.27 4.88
C ALA A 252 37.97 -23.87 4.44
N PHE A 253 37.98 -24.45 3.24
CA PHE A 253 36.92 -25.26 2.60
C PHE A 253 35.60 -24.53 2.23
#